data_AF-A0A3D5BGT9-F1
#
_entry.id   AF-A0A3D5BGT9-F1
#
_cell.length_a   1.000
_cell.length_b   1.000
_cell.length_c   1.000
_cell.angle_alpha   90.00
_cell.angle_beta   90.00
_cell.angle_gamma   90.00
#
_symmetry.space_group_name_H-M   'P 1'
#
loop_
_entity.id
_entity.type
_entity.pdbx_description
1 polymer ?
#
loop_
_entity_poly.entity_id
_entity_poly.type
_entity_poly.pdbx_seq_one_letter_code
_entity_poly.pdbx_strand_id
1 'polypeptide(L)'
;MWFWIKHLSAAAILIALAVFLLSKPDLFKNTTHTTGNIKVAAAQEFTDFYEQIRFSLDATKDLSKEFIISLTDTSGSLAETLAARTNTVPPLDADWTGKIMQRRFKAGNKIREDLIAYASAEDIELIWTLPRDYVVKHYFHSEGDYLKTLKEIASAIAPDFEKPVLLYMCPKERAAVMTDKTNNFLQQNCRALNEAARALQTPVASSAAPEPKPN
;
A
#
# COMPACT_ATOMS: atom_id res chain seq x y z
N MET A 1 -8.39 11.39 -94.47
CA MET A 1 -7.22 10.88 -93.73
C MET A 1 -6.83 11.75 -92.51
N TRP A 2 -7.77 12.51 -91.91
CA TRP A 2 -7.49 13.44 -90.80
C TRP A 2 -7.50 12.76 -89.42
N PHE A 3 -8.18 11.63 -89.30
CA PHE A 3 -8.33 10.88 -88.05
C PHE A 3 -6.99 10.35 -87.53
N TRP A 4 -6.21 9.69 -88.39
CA TRP A 4 -4.91 9.12 -88.02
C TRP A 4 -3.90 10.19 -87.59
N ILE A 5 -3.86 11.34 -88.25
CA ILE A 5 -2.94 12.44 -87.92
C ILE A 5 -3.23 13.00 -86.52
N LYS A 6 -4.51 13.12 -86.15
CA LYS A 6 -4.93 13.60 -84.82
C LYS A 6 -4.56 12.63 -83.70
N HIS A 7 -4.65 11.32 -83.95
CA HIS A 7 -4.28 10.31 -82.96
C HIS A 7 -2.77 10.12 -82.86
N LEU A 8 -2.05 10.24 -83.97
CA LEU A 8 -0.58 10.13 -83.99
C LEU A 8 0.08 11.34 -83.33
N SER A 9 -0.49 12.55 -83.48
CA SER A 9 -0.03 13.73 -82.74
C SER A 9 -0.31 13.64 -81.24
N ALA A 10 -1.49 13.14 -80.84
CA ALA A 10 -1.81 12.91 -79.43
C ALA A 10 -0.88 11.87 -78.79
N ALA A 11 -0.55 10.79 -79.51
CA ALA A 11 0.41 9.78 -79.05
C ALA A 11 1.82 10.35 -78.88
N ALA A 12 2.29 11.17 -79.82
CA ALA A 12 3.60 11.82 -79.72
C ALA A 12 3.70 12.76 -78.51
N ILE A 13 2.63 13.50 -78.21
CA ILE A 13 2.56 14.38 -77.03
C ILE A 13 2.60 13.57 -75.73
N LEU A 14 1.86 12.47 -75.64
CA LEU A 14 1.88 11.61 -74.44
C LEU A 14 3.25 10.97 -74.21
N ILE A 15 3.93 10.55 -75.27
CA ILE A 15 5.28 9.98 -75.18
C ILE A 15 6.28 11.05 -74.71
N ALA A 16 6.21 12.27 -75.26
CA ALA A 16 7.06 13.38 -74.82
C ALA A 16 6.84 13.72 -73.34
N LEU A 17 5.59 13.69 -72.88
CA LEU A 17 5.23 13.95 -71.48
C LEU A 17 5.74 12.82 -70.55
N ALA A 18 5.65 11.56 -70.99
CA ALA A 18 6.22 10.42 -70.26
C ALA A 18 7.75 10.52 -70.14
N VAL A 19 8.47 10.87 -71.22
CA VAL A 19 9.93 11.06 -71.19
C VAL A 19 10.32 12.22 -70.28
N PHE A 20 9.56 13.31 -70.30
CA PHE A 20 9.78 14.46 -69.42
C PHE A 20 9.60 14.10 -67.94
N LEU A 21 8.56 13.33 -67.60
CA LEU A 21 8.31 12.84 -66.24
C LEU A 21 9.42 11.88 -65.77
N LEU A 22 9.90 10.98 -66.62
CA LEU A 22 10.98 10.05 -66.28
C LEU A 22 12.34 10.75 -66.10
N SER A 23 12.56 11.86 -66.81
CA SER A 23 13.81 12.63 -66.72
C SER A 23 13.89 13.51 -65.46
N LYS A 24 12.78 13.70 -64.74
CA LYS A 24 12.72 14.46 -63.49
C LYS A 24 12.16 13.62 -62.34
N PRO A 25 12.94 12.67 -61.80
CA PRO A 25 12.50 11.82 -60.67
C PRO A 25 12.17 12.62 -59.40
N ASP A 26 12.64 13.87 -59.28
CA ASP A 26 12.32 14.74 -58.16
C ASP A 26 10.86 15.24 -58.14
N LEU A 27 10.12 15.17 -59.26
CA LEU A 27 8.68 15.51 -59.30
C LEU A 27 7.80 14.47 -58.58
N PHE A 28 8.31 13.25 -58.37
CA PHE A 28 7.62 12.16 -57.68
C PHE A 28 8.25 11.81 -56.33
N LYS A 29 9.10 12.69 -55.78
CA LYS A 29 9.41 12.63 -54.34
C LYS A 29 8.16 13.05 -53.58
N ASN A 30 7.22 12.11 -53.49
CA ASN A 30 6.22 12.10 -52.47
C ASN A 30 6.97 12.30 -51.17
N THR A 31 6.67 13.41 -50.52
CA THR A 31 7.09 13.75 -49.19
C THR A 31 6.78 12.55 -48.29
N THR A 32 7.72 11.62 -48.13
CA THR A 32 7.73 10.65 -47.05
C THR A 32 8.17 11.41 -45.79
N HIS A 33 7.45 12.48 -45.47
CA HIS A 33 7.62 13.16 -44.22
C HIS A 33 6.93 12.33 -43.14
N THR A 34 7.74 11.96 -42.15
CA THR A 34 7.32 11.84 -40.75
C THR A 34 6.36 10.71 -40.38
N THR A 35 6.68 9.46 -40.72
CA THR A 35 6.11 8.30 -39.99
C THR A 35 7.16 7.47 -39.25
N GLY A 36 8.42 7.47 -39.71
CA GLY A 36 9.54 6.84 -38.99
C GLY A 36 10.00 7.66 -37.79
N ASN A 37 10.28 8.95 -38.00
CA ASN A 37 10.77 9.85 -36.94
C ASN A 37 9.71 10.15 -35.85
N ILE A 38 8.42 10.16 -36.17
CA ILE A 38 7.34 10.36 -35.18
C ILE A 38 7.19 9.13 -34.27
N LYS A 39 7.32 7.91 -34.81
CA LYS A 39 7.30 6.68 -34.00
C LYS A 39 8.51 6.58 -33.08
N VAL A 40 9.69 7.00 -33.56
CA VAL A 40 10.92 7.06 -32.75
C VAL A 40 10.81 8.15 -31.69
N ALA A 41 10.32 9.34 -32.01
CA ALA A 41 10.15 10.43 -31.05
C ALA A 41 9.14 10.09 -29.95
N ALA A 42 7.97 9.55 -30.30
CA ALA A 42 6.98 9.13 -29.31
C ALA A 42 7.50 7.97 -28.44
N ALA A 43 8.14 6.96 -29.04
CA ALA A 43 8.74 5.86 -28.28
C ALA A 43 9.89 6.32 -27.38
N GLN A 44 10.66 7.32 -27.80
CA GLN A 44 11.74 7.90 -27.04
C GLN A 44 11.22 8.73 -25.86
N GLU A 45 10.17 9.54 -26.05
CA GLU A 45 9.52 10.25 -24.94
C GLU A 45 8.95 9.29 -23.87
N PHE A 46 8.33 8.17 -24.29
CA PHE A 46 7.89 7.15 -23.33
C PHE A 46 9.07 6.47 -22.64
N THR A 47 10.15 6.16 -23.37
CA THR A 47 11.36 5.55 -22.80
C THR A 47 12.00 6.48 -21.79
N ASP A 48 12.15 7.77 -22.11
CA ASP A 48 12.71 8.79 -21.22
C ASP A 48 11.84 8.99 -19.97
N PHE A 49 10.52 8.96 -20.12
CA PHE A 49 9.58 8.99 -18.99
C PHE A 49 9.73 7.78 -18.07
N TYR A 50 9.81 6.57 -18.62
CA TYR A 50 10.00 5.35 -17.83
C TYR A 50 11.38 5.30 -17.16
N GLU A 51 12.43 5.74 -17.84
CA GLU A 51 13.77 5.88 -17.26
C GLU A 51 13.79 6.89 -16.12
N GLN A 52 13.13 8.04 -16.28
CA GLN A 52 13.04 9.05 -15.22
C GLN A 52 12.25 8.55 -14.01
N ILE A 53 11.14 7.84 -14.22
CA ILE A 53 10.38 7.22 -13.13
C ILE A 53 11.24 6.16 -12.45
N ARG A 54 11.85 5.24 -13.22
CA ARG A 54 12.67 4.16 -12.67
C ARG A 54 13.85 4.71 -11.86
N PHE A 55 14.55 5.72 -12.36
CA PHE A 55 15.65 6.38 -11.67
C PHE A 55 15.17 7.05 -10.36
N SER A 56 13.99 7.67 -10.38
CA SER A 56 13.39 8.27 -9.18
C SER A 56 12.98 7.22 -8.13
N LEU A 57 12.53 6.05 -8.57
CA LEU A 57 12.14 4.93 -7.71
C LEU A 57 13.37 4.22 -7.12
N ASP A 58 14.43 4.02 -7.91
CA ASP A 58 15.67 3.43 -7.42
C ASP A 58 16.36 4.35 -6.38
N ALA A 59 16.34 5.68 -6.59
CA ALA A 59 16.85 6.64 -5.61
C ALA A 59 16.03 6.69 -4.30
N THR A 60 14.72 6.47 -4.35
CA THR A 60 13.85 6.43 -3.16
C THR A 60 13.91 5.10 -2.41
N LYS A 61 14.35 4.02 -3.05
CA LYS A 61 14.38 2.65 -2.49
C LYS A 61 15.38 2.49 -1.34
N ASP A 62 16.45 3.28 -1.30
CA ASP A 62 17.41 3.27 -0.18
C ASP A 62 17.01 4.25 0.93
N LEU A 63 16.40 5.39 0.59
CA LEU A 63 15.90 6.34 1.59
C LEU A 63 14.77 5.76 2.45
N SER A 64 13.96 4.84 1.92
CA SER A 64 12.88 4.21 2.69
C SER A 64 13.38 3.29 3.80
N LYS A 65 14.54 2.63 3.62
CA LYS A 65 15.15 1.74 4.62
C LYS A 65 15.66 2.50 5.85
N GLU A 66 16.04 3.77 5.70
CA GLU A 66 16.51 4.61 6.81
C GLU A 66 15.44 4.80 7.90
N PHE A 67 14.15 4.70 7.53
CA PHE A 67 13.03 4.92 8.45
C PHE A 67 12.44 3.62 9.02
N ILE A 68 13.08 2.47 8.79
CA ILE A 68 12.64 1.17 9.28
C ILE A 68 13.68 0.61 10.24
N ILE A 69 13.27 0.37 11.48
CA ILE A 69 14.12 -0.16 12.55
C ILE A 69 13.75 -1.61 12.78
N SER A 70 14.74 -2.50 12.72
CA SER A 70 14.54 -3.92 13.06
C SER A 70 14.56 -4.11 14.57
N LEU A 71 13.57 -4.80 15.11
CA LEU A 71 13.44 -5.12 16.52
C LEU A 71 13.68 -6.60 16.78
N THR A 72 14.17 -6.91 17.97
CA THR A 72 14.20 -8.30 18.45
C THR A 72 12.79 -8.77 18.71
N ASP A 73 12.49 -9.97 18.24
CA ASP A 73 11.19 -10.61 18.41
C ASP A 73 10.98 -11.08 19.85
N THR A 74 9.97 -10.51 20.51
CA THR A 74 9.57 -10.80 21.90
C THR A 74 8.23 -11.54 21.99
N SER A 75 7.68 -11.99 20.86
CA SER A 75 6.38 -12.69 20.81
C SER A 75 6.35 -13.99 21.62
N GLY A 76 7.50 -14.64 21.85
CA GLY A 76 7.60 -15.89 22.60
C GLY A 76 7.24 -15.76 24.09
N SER A 77 7.54 -14.62 24.70
CA SER A 77 7.24 -14.35 26.12
C SER A 77 5.91 -13.61 26.33
N LEU A 78 5.18 -13.30 25.25
CA LEU A 78 3.98 -12.46 25.29
C LEU A 78 2.90 -13.00 26.24
N ALA A 79 2.64 -14.31 26.19
CA ALA A 79 1.63 -14.93 27.05
C ALA A 79 2.04 -14.88 28.53
N GLU A 80 3.31 -15.08 28.84
CA GLU A 80 3.85 -15.00 30.20
C GLU A 80 3.77 -13.56 30.75
N THR A 81 4.19 -12.57 29.95
CA THR A 81 4.07 -11.15 30.30
C THR A 81 2.62 -10.77 30.60
N LEU A 82 1.67 -11.17 29.76
CA LEU A 82 0.26 -10.88 29.97
C LEU A 82 -0.31 -11.58 31.21
N ALA A 83 -0.03 -12.88 31.37
CA ALA A 83 -0.50 -13.65 32.52
C ALA A 83 0.04 -13.12 33.86
N ALA A 84 1.29 -12.64 33.89
CA ALA A 84 1.85 -11.98 35.07
C ALA A 84 1.08 -10.70 35.41
N ARG A 85 0.66 -9.93 34.40
CA ARG A 85 -0.12 -8.69 34.61
C ARG A 85 -1.53 -8.96 35.09
N THR A 86 -2.19 -10.03 34.65
CA THR A 86 -3.58 -10.36 35.05
C THR A 86 -3.79 -10.33 36.57
N ASN A 87 -2.76 -10.67 37.37
CA ASN A 87 -2.84 -10.67 38.84
C ASN A 87 -2.28 -9.41 39.50
N THR A 88 -1.65 -8.52 38.74
CA THR A 88 -0.89 -7.38 39.28
C THR A 88 -1.60 -6.05 39.04
N VAL A 89 -2.44 -5.95 38.02
CA VAL A 89 -3.17 -4.73 37.67
C VAL A 89 -4.68 -4.91 37.79
N PRO A 90 -5.43 -3.88 38.21
CA PRO A 90 -6.89 -3.93 38.20
C PRO A 90 -7.40 -3.99 36.76
N PRO A 91 -8.50 -4.71 36.47
CA PRO A 91 -9.05 -4.77 35.12
C PRO A 91 -9.61 -3.41 34.69
N LEU A 92 -9.51 -3.11 33.39
CA LEU A 92 -10.24 -2.01 32.74
C LEU A 92 -11.69 -2.40 32.44
N ASP A 93 -12.50 -1.37 32.23
CA ASP A 93 -13.85 -1.54 31.67
C ASP A 93 -13.80 -2.23 30.31
N ALA A 94 -14.77 -3.12 30.05
CA ALA A 94 -14.79 -3.92 28.83
C ALA A 94 -14.98 -3.09 27.55
N ASP A 95 -15.62 -1.93 27.67
CA ASP A 95 -15.87 -0.97 26.61
C ASP A 95 -14.80 0.13 26.53
N TRP A 96 -13.73 0.06 27.33
CA TRP A 96 -12.65 1.04 27.30
C TRP A 96 -12.06 1.20 25.90
N THR A 97 -11.91 2.45 25.47
CA THR A 97 -11.32 2.86 24.18
C THR A 97 -10.19 3.88 24.32
N GLY A 98 -10.10 4.52 25.49
CA GLY A 98 -9.19 5.63 25.76
C GLY A 98 -9.82 7.01 25.58
N LYS A 99 -9.05 8.03 25.92
CA LYS A 99 -9.49 9.43 25.90
C LYS A 99 -9.51 9.97 24.48
N ILE A 100 -10.53 10.77 24.16
CA ILE A 100 -10.62 11.47 22.88
C ILE A 100 -9.68 12.67 22.92
N MET A 101 -8.61 12.62 22.12
CA MET A 101 -7.64 13.71 21.99
C MET A 101 -6.89 13.65 20.67
N GLN A 102 -6.12 14.69 20.37
CA GLN A 102 -5.23 14.74 19.23
C GLN A 102 -3.84 14.21 19.62
N ARG A 103 -3.46 13.04 19.11
CA ARG A 103 -2.14 12.43 19.31
C ARG A 103 -1.22 12.82 18.16
N ARG A 104 -0.04 13.34 18.47
CA ARG A 104 0.86 14.02 17.50
C ARG A 104 2.17 13.26 17.36
N PHE A 105 2.47 12.84 16.14
CA PHE A 105 3.68 12.12 15.79
C PHE A 105 4.66 13.08 15.10
N LYS A 106 5.80 13.34 15.73
CA LYS A 106 6.80 14.30 15.23
C LYS A 106 7.78 13.62 14.29
N ALA A 107 8.22 14.33 13.26
CA ALA A 107 9.26 13.83 12.37
C ALA A 107 10.53 13.45 13.15
N GLY A 108 11.11 12.30 12.83
CA GLY A 108 12.27 11.73 13.53
C GLY A 108 11.93 10.89 14.77
N ASN A 109 10.71 10.97 15.32
CA ASN A 109 10.30 10.10 16.42
C ASN A 109 10.01 8.67 15.93
N LYS A 110 10.10 7.71 16.85
CA LYS A 110 9.70 6.32 16.61
C LYS A 110 8.23 6.13 16.97
N ILE A 111 7.47 5.52 16.06
CA ILE A 111 6.03 5.29 16.24
C ILE A 111 5.76 4.48 17.51
N ARG A 112 6.53 3.42 17.74
CA ARG A 112 6.40 2.59 18.94
C ARG A 112 6.55 3.40 20.23
N GLU A 113 7.55 4.27 20.30
CA GLU A 113 7.82 5.07 21.51
C GLU A 113 6.71 6.06 21.81
N ASP A 114 6.24 6.79 20.79
CA ASP A 114 5.13 7.72 20.93
C ASP A 114 3.85 6.99 21.39
N LEU A 115 3.55 5.82 20.80
CA LEU A 115 2.38 5.02 21.18
C LEU A 115 2.47 4.44 22.60
N ILE A 116 3.66 4.02 23.05
CA ILE A 116 3.89 3.58 24.44
C ILE A 116 3.69 4.75 25.40
N ALA A 117 4.20 5.94 25.07
CA ALA A 117 4.03 7.13 25.89
C ALA A 117 2.54 7.51 26.03
N TYR A 118 1.76 7.43 24.95
CA TYR A 118 0.32 7.65 25.00
C TYR A 118 -0.42 6.59 25.81
N ALA A 119 -0.03 5.31 25.70
CA ALA A 119 -0.59 4.24 26.51
C ALA A 119 -0.37 4.52 28.00
N SER A 120 0.87 4.83 28.37
CA SER A 120 1.26 5.09 29.77
C SER A 120 0.55 6.32 30.34
N ALA A 121 0.28 7.35 29.53
CA ALA A 121 -0.48 8.53 29.95
C ALA A 121 -1.97 8.22 30.24
N GLU A 122 -2.47 7.10 29.74
CA GLU A 122 -3.81 6.58 29.99
C GLU A 122 -3.82 5.37 30.94
N ASP A 123 -2.69 5.12 31.59
CA ASP A 123 -2.51 4.04 32.58
C ASP A 123 -2.82 2.65 31.99
N ILE A 124 -2.41 2.45 30.73
CA ILE A 124 -2.43 1.16 30.04
C ILE A 124 -1.05 0.86 29.44
N GLU A 125 -0.76 -0.41 29.19
CA GLU A 125 0.49 -0.82 28.56
C GLU A 125 0.29 -1.16 27.08
N LEU A 126 1.20 -0.71 26.21
CA LEU A 126 1.28 -1.20 24.84
C LEU A 126 2.38 -2.25 24.73
N ILE A 127 2.01 -3.48 24.43
CA ILE A 127 2.94 -4.56 24.15
C ILE A 127 3.13 -4.67 22.63
N TRP A 128 4.30 -4.24 22.18
CA TRP A 128 4.72 -4.28 20.78
C TRP A 128 5.67 -5.45 20.54
N THR A 129 5.25 -6.43 19.75
CA THR A 129 6.06 -7.61 19.40
C THR A 129 6.35 -7.72 17.91
N LEU A 130 5.99 -6.71 17.12
CA LEU A 130 6.29 -6.68 15.69
C LEU A 130 7.82 -6.62 15.49
N PRO A 131 8.35 -7.30 14.46
CA PRO A 131 9.79 -7.35 14.17
C PRO A 131 10.37 -6.03 13.67
N ARG A 132 9.52 -5.02 13.45
CA ARG A 132 9.90 -3.70 12.92
C ARG A 132 9.23 -2.58 13.69
N ASP A 133 9.88 -1.43 13.70
CA ASP A 133 9.37 -0.13 14.12
C ASP A 133 9.69 0.91 13.04
N TYR A 134 9.01 2.05 13.07
CA TYR A 134 9.06 3.05 12.01
C TYR A 134 9.40 4.42 12.57
N VAL A 135 10.26 5.12 11.86
CA VAL A 135 10.57 6.53 12.12
C VAL A 135 9.63 7.41 11.31
N VAL A 136 9.01 8.37 11.97
CA VAL A 136 8.08 9.32 11.35
C VAL A 136 8.84 10.20 10.34
N LYS A 137 8.44 10.15 9.06
CA LYS A 137 9.04 10.98 8.00
C LYS A 137 8.57 12.44 8.06
N HIS A 138 7.26 12.62 8.19
CA HIS A 138 6.62 13.93 8.23
C HIS A 138 5.66 13.97 9.42
N TYR A 139 5.55 15.15 10.03
CA TYR A 139 4.60 15.36 11.12
C TYR A 139 3.18 14.96 10.70
N PHE A 140 2.51 14.20 11.56
CA PHE A 140 1.09 13.92 11.40
C PHE A 140 0.43 13.81 12.78
N HIS A 141 -0.90 13.78 12.78
CA HIS A 141 -1.67 13.53 13.99
C HIS A 141 -2.83 12.58 13.71
N SER A 142 -3.22 11.87 14.76
CA SER A 142 -4.44 11.06 14.79
C SER A 142 -5.43 11.71 15.75
N GLU A 143 -6.69 11.77 15.35
CA GLU A 143 -7.77 12.34 16.14
C GLU A 143 -8.73 11.24 16.60
N GLY A 144 -8.98 11.17 17.90
CA GLY A 144 -9.97 10.26 18.49
C GLY A 144 -9.46 9.56 19.74
N ASP A 145 -10.04 8.41 20.03
CA ASP A 145 -9.61 7.55 21.14
C ASP A 145 -8.30 6.80 20.84
N TYR A 146 -7.72 6.20 21.87
CA TYR A 146 -6.42 5.53 21.76
C TYR A 146 -6.47 4.30 20.84
N LEU A 147 -7.55 3.51 20.94
CA LEU A 147 -7.72 2.33 20.09
C LEU A 147 -7.92 2.70 18.62
N LYS A 148 -8.54 3.84 18.32
CA LYS A 148 -8.65 4.39 16.97
C LYS A 148 -7.27 4.72 16.41
N THR A 149 -6.45 5.45 17.17
CA THR A 149 -5.06 5.72 16.78
C THR A 149 -4.28 4.44 16.52
N LEU A 150 -4.40 3.42 17.38
CA LEU A 150 -3.75 2.13 17.16
C LEU A 150 -4.22 1.43 15.88
N LYS A 151 -5.51 1.44 15.58
CA LYS A 151 -6.06 0.86 14.34
C LYS A 151 -5.56 1.60 13.10
N GLU A 152 -5.51 2.93 13.13
CA GLU A 152 -5.00 3.74 12.03
C GLU A 152 -3.52 3.42 11.76
N ILE A 153 -2.69 3.40 12.80
CA ILE A 153 -1.27 3.03 12.67
C ILE A 153 -1.11 1.59 12.18
N ALA A 154 -1.83 0.63 12.76
CA ALA A 154 -1.76 -0.77 12.35
C ALA A 154 -2.10 -0.95 10.87
N SER A 155 -3.14 -0.27 10.37
CA SER A 155 -3.52 -0.29 8.96
C SER A 155 -2.47 0.39 8.07
N ALA A 156 -1.87 1.49 8.53
CA ALA A 156 -0.85 2.21 7.77
C ALA A 156 0.43 1.39 7.58
N ILE A 157 0.84 0.62 8.60
CA ILE A 157 2.06 -0.21 8.54
C ILE A 157 1.80 -1.62 8.02
N ALA A 158 0.54 -2.07 7.92
CA ALA A 158 0.19 -3.44 7.52
C ALA A 158 0.84 -3.90 6.18
N PRO A 159 0.93 -3.08 5.12
CA PRO A 159 1.54 -3.49 3.86
C PRO A 159 3.02 -3.88 3.98
N ASP A 160 3.71 -3.40 5.02
CA ASP A 160 5.12 -3.66 5.23
C ASP A 160 5.37 -5.02 5.92
N PHE A 161 4.34 -5.80 6.24
CA PHE A 161 4.47 -7.12 6.88
C PHE A 161 3.96 -8.24 5.98
N GLU A 162 4.72 -9.34 5.91
CA GLU A 162 4.31 -10.55 5.18
C GLU A 162 3.10 -11.22 5.84
N LYS A 163 3.06 -11.17 7.18
CA LYS A 163 1.95 -11.66 7.99
C LYS A 163 1.07 -10.49 8.40
N PRO A 164 -0.25 -10.70 8.52
CA PRO A 164 -1.13 -9.62 8.92
C PRO A 164 -0.81 -9.14 10.34
N VAL A 165 -0.78 -7.82 10.51
CA VAL A 165 -0.66 -7.20 11.83
C VAL A 165 -1.95 -7.48 12.61
N LEU A 166 -1.82 -8.08 13.78
CA LEU A 166 -2.90 -8.41 14.70
C LEU A 166 -2.93 -7.40 15.84
N LEU A 167 -4.12 -6.86 16.11
CA LEU A 167 -4.32 -5.86 17.14
C LEU A 167 -5.39 -6.33 18.13
N TYR A 168 -5.02 -6.40 19.40
CA TYR A 168 -5.90 -6.83 20.49
C TYR A 168 -5.93 -5.81 21.63
N MET A 169 -7.06 -5.75 22.33
CA MET A 169 -7.19 -5.10 23.63
C MET A 169 -7.48 -6.16 24.69
N CYS A 170 -6.68 -6.21 25.74
CA CYS A 170 -6.80 -7.13 26.86
C CYS A 170 -7.19 -6.33 28.11
N PRO A 171 -8.50 -6.23 28.43
CA PRO A 171 -8.97 -5.37 29.53
C PRO A 171 -8.47 -5.83 30.90
N LYS A 172 -8.36 -7.15 31.14
CA LYS A 172 -7.92 -7.71 32.43
C LYS A 172 -6.46 -7.36 32.72
N GLU A 173 -5.61 -7.35 31.69
CA GLU A 173 -4.17 -7.08 31.79
C GLU A 173 -3.82 -5.59 31.64
N ARG A 174 -4.85 -4.74 31.44
CA ARG A 174 -4.72 -3.32 31.04
C ARG A 174 -3.74 -3.11 29.90
N ALA A 175 -3.80 -3.97 28.88
CA ALA A 175 -2.80 -3.99 27.82
C ALA A 175 -3.43 -3.96 26.43
N ALA A 176 -2.88 -3.12 25.55
CA ALA A 176 -3.06 -3.22 24.11
C ALA A 176 -1.89 -4.02 23.53
N VAL A 177 -2.17 -4.93 22.59
CA VAL A 177 -1.15 -5.83 22.03
C VAL A 177 -1.14 -5.70 20.52
N MET A 178 0.04 -5.46 19.96
CA MET A 178 0.30 -5.45 18.52
C MET A 178 1.35 -6.51 18.17
N THR A 179 0.97 -7.46 17.32
CA THR A 179 1.78 -8.64 16.99
C THR A 179 1.51 -9.13 15.58
N ASP A 180 2.46 -9.81 14.95
CA ASP A 180 2.29 -10.50 13.66
C ASP A 180 2.20 -12.03 13.84
N LYS A 181 2.15 -12.50 15.09
CA LYS A 181 2.07 -13.92 15.42
C LYS A 181 0.77 -14.28 16.12
N THR A 182 0.28 -15.47 15.82
CA THR A 182 -0.88 -16.04 16.49
C THR A 182 -0.53 -16.43 17.93
N ASN A 183 -1.45 -16.19 18.86
CA ASN A 183 -1.28 -16.54 20.26
C ASN A 183 -2.63 -16.93 20.88
N ASN A 184 -2.71 -18.13 21.45
CA ASN A 184 -3.95 -18.66 22.03
C ASN A 184 -4.46 -17.82 23.21
N PHE A 185 -3.56 -17.24 24.01
CA PHE A 185 -3.94 -16.39 25.14
C PHE A 185 -4.70 -15.15 24.64
N LEU A 186 -4.22 -14.50 23.58
CA LEU A 186 -4.87 -13.33 22.97
C LEU A 186 -6.24 -13.68 22.37
N GLN A 187 -6.34 -14.85 21.73
CA GLN A 187 -7.59 -15.28 21.12
C GLN A 187 -8.69 -15.55 22.15
N GLN A 188 -8.33 -16.02 23.34
CA GLN A 188 -9.29 -16.42 24.38
C GLN A 188 -9.60 -15.30 25.38
N ASN A 189 -8.64 -14.42 25.68
CA ASN A 189 -8.76 -13.47 26.80
C ASN A 189 -8.86 -12.01 26.35
N CYS A 190 -8.63 -11.70 25.07
CA CYS A 190 -8.59 -10.33 24.57
C CYS A 190 -9.63 -10.07 23.47
N ARG A 191 -10.04 -8.81 23.34
CA ARG A 191 -10.93 -8.33 22.27
C ARG A 191 -10.10 -7.98 21.03
N ALA A 192 -10.38 -8.62 19.90
CA ALA A 192 -9.77 -8.24 18.62
C ALA A 192 -10.26 -6.85 18.15
N LEU A 193 -9.33 -6.02 17.67
CA LEU A 193 -9.61 -4.65 17.25
C LEU A 193 -9.65 -4.49 15.72
N ASN A 194 -8.92 -5.30 14.98
CA ASN A 194 -8.93 -5.32 13.51
C ASN A 194 -9.46 -6.64 12.94
N GLU A 195 -9.72 -6.66 11.65
CA GLU A 195 -10.33 -7.81 10.97
C GLU A 195 -9.41 -9.04 10.97
N ALA A 196 -8.10 -8.84 10.78
CA ALA A 196 -7.12 -9.90 10.85
C ALA A 196 -7.12 -10.62 12.21
N ALA A 197 -7.16 -9.88 13.31
CA ALA A 197 -7.25 -10.45 14.65
C ALA A 197 -8.59 -11.17 14.88
N ARG A 198 -9.70 -10.63 14.36
CA ARG A 198 -11.04 -11.24 14.45
C ARG A 198 -11.14 -12.54 13.67
N ALA A 199 -10.51 -12.63 12.50
CA ALA A 199 -10.50 -13.85 11.69
C ALA A 199 -9.85 -15.03 12.41
N LEU A 200 -8.93 -14.76 13.34
CA LEU A 200 -8.28 -15.78 14.18
C LEU A 200 -9.07 -16.12 15.45
N GLN A 201 -10.03 -15.26 15.83
CA GLN A 201 -10.98 -15.50 16.90
C GLN A 201 -12.24 -16.12 16.29
N THR A 202 -12.15 -17.34 15.76
CA THR A 202 -13.35 -18.05 15.33
C THR A 202 -14.27 -18.31 16.53
N PRO A 203 -15.58 -18.01 16.43
CA PRO A 203 -16.53 -18.51 17.41
C PRO A 203 -16.60 -20.03 17.28
N VAL A 204 -16.26 -20.75 18.35
CA VAL A 204 -16.72 -22.12 18.50
C VAL A 204 -18.26 -22.05 18.60
N ALA A 205 -18.92 -22.52 17.55
CA ALA A 205 -20.36 -22.82 17.45
C ALA A 205 -21.37 -21.64 17.54
N SER A 206 -21.91 -21.26 16.37
CA SER A 206 -23.36 -21.10 16.24
C SER A 206 -23.88 -22.31 15.46
N SER A 207 -24.04 -23.44 16.14
CA SER A 207 -24.93 -24.51 15.66
C SER A 207 -26.36 -24.07 15.98
N ALA A 208 -26.96 -23.30 15.08
CA ALA A 208 -28.41 -23.13 15.07
C ALA A 208 -29.03 -24.49 14.68
N ALA A 209 -29.36 -25.31 15.67
CA ALA A 209 -30.27 -26.42 15.49
C ALA A 209 -31.66 -25.83 15.12
N PRO A 210 -32.31 -26.28 14.04
CA PRO A 210 -33.66 -25.83 13.75
C PRO A 210 -34.61 -26.36 14.84
N GLU A 211 -35.29 -25.42 15.50
CA GLU A 211 -36.39 -25.66 16.44
C GLU A 211 -37.46 -26.55 15.79
N PRO A 212 -37.96 -27.60 16.47
CA PRO A 212 -39.04 -28.41 15.95
C PRO A 212 -40.36 -27.60 15.97
N LYS A 213 -41.02 -27.49 14.82
CA LYS A 213 -42.34 -26.86 14.70
C LYS A 213 -43.36 -27.58 15.59
N PRO A 214 -44.21 -26.85 16.32
CA PRO A 214 -45.34 -27.45 17.02
C PRO A 214 -46.42 -27.89 16.01
N ASN A 215 -46.96 -29.08 16.24
CA ASN A 215 -48.16 -29.63 15.58
C ASN A 215 -49.41 -28.86 15.98
#